data_AF-A0A4V2PJD6-F1
#
_entry.id   AF-A0A4V2PJD6-F1
#
_cell.length_a   1.000
_cell.length_b   1.000
_cell.length_c   1.000
_cell.angle_alpha   90.00
_cell.angle_beta   90.00
_cell.angle_gamma   90.00
#
_symmetry.space_group_name_H-M   'P 1'
#
loop_
_entity.id
_entity.type
_entity.pdbx_description
1 polymer ?
#
loop_
_entity_poly.entity_id
_entity_poly.type
_entity_poly.pdbx_seq_one_letter_code
_entity_poly.pdbx_strand_id
1 'polypeptide(L)'
;MSSRYVRLDPETVRLLDRCIAQAQEAAARLNRDGVDEAMRTRLASALMEAISLGERDEGRLVAFALQVLPAYRERLARPSPPPLAEAPGRAFSDDRVPKPVTNRL
;
A
#
# COMPACT_ATOMS: atom_id res chain seq x y z
N MET A 1 -21.74 -35.00 6.39
CA MET A 1 -20.76 -33.96 5.99
C MET A 1 -21.29 -33.29 4.73
N SER A 2 -21.94 -32.14 4.86
CA SER A 2 -22.53 -31.44 3.71
C SER A 2 -21.44 -30.66 2.98
N SER A 3 -20.95 -31.21 1.86
CA SER A 3 -20.16 -30.46 0.89
C SER A 3 -21.01 -29.28 0.43
N ARG A 4 -20.69 -28.08 0.94
CA ARG A 4 -21.28 -26.83 0.47
C ARG A 4 -20.69 -26.56 -0.91
N TYR A 5 -21.32 -27.12 -1.94
CA TYR A 5 -21.09 -26.69 -3.31
C TYR A 5 -21.56 -25.24 -3.39
N VAL A 6 -20.62 -24.30 -3.33
CA VAL A 6 -20.89 -22.89 -3.60
C VAL A 6 -21.24 -22.83 -5.08
N ARG A 7 -22.54 -22.89 -5.40
CA ARG A 7 -23.03 -22.55 -6.75
C ARG A 7 -22.82 -21.06 -6.92
N LEU A 8 -21.71 -20.69 -7.53
CA LEU A 8 -21.48 -19.33 -7.99
C LEU A 8 -22.24 -19.13 -9.29
N ASP A 9 -23.09 -18.11 -9.33
CA ASP A 9 -23.69 -17.65 -10.58
C ASP A 9 -22.60 -17.31 -11.60
N PRO A 10 -22.84 -17.52 -12.91
CA PRO A 10 -21.85 -17.25 -13.95
C PRO A 10 -21.40 -15.78 -13.98
N GLU A 11 -22.27 -14.85 -13.57
CA GLU A 11 -21.90 -13.44 -13.39
C GLU A 11 -20.88 -13.24 -12.27
N THR A 12 -21.06 -13.95 -11.15
CA THR A 12 -20.14 -13.91 -10.01
C THR A 12 -18.78 -14.51 -10.39
N VAL A 13 -18.76 -15.56 -11.20
CA VAL A 13 -17.51 -16.13 -11.73
C VAL A 13 -16.77 -15.12 -12.62
N ARG A 14 -17.48 -14.43 -13.52
CA ARG A 14 -16.91 -13.36 -14.37
C ARG A 14 -16.42 -12.16 -13.56
N LEU A 15 -17.10 -11.84 -12.46
CA LEU A 15 -16.70 -10.80 -11.52
C LEU A 15 -15.38 -11.18 -10.83
N LEU A 16 -15.31 -12.41 -10.31
CA LEU A 16 -14.11 -12.97 -9.69
C LEU A 16 -12.91 -12.95 -10.64
N ASP A 17 -13.10 -13.40 -11.87
CA ASP A 17 -12.03 -13.44 -12.87
C ASP A 17 -11.47 -12.04 -13.17
N ARG A 18 -12.36 -11.05 -13.36
CA ARG A 18 -11.96 -9.64 -13.53
C ARG A 18 -11.24 -9.08 -12.31
N CYS A 19 -11.74 -9.35 -11.11
CA CYS A 19 -11.13 -8.87 -9.86
C CYS A 19 -9.75 -9.53 -9.63
N ILE A 20 -9.60 -10.82 -9.95
CA ILE A 20 -8.32 -11.53 -9.86
C ILE A 20 -7.32 -10.89 -10.82
N ALA A 21 -7.68 -10.66 -12.08
CA ALA A 21 -6.81 -10.04 -13.07
C ALA A 21 -6.36 -8.63 -12.63
N GLN A 22 -7.28 -7.80 -12.16
CA GLN A 22 -6.98 -6.45 -11.66
C GLN A 22 -6.08 -6.47 -10.42
N ALA A 23 -6.38 -7.35 -9.45
CA ALA A 23 -5.58 -7.49 -8.24
C ALA A 23 -4.17 -8.01 -8.55
N GLN A 24 -4.03 -8.94 -9.50
CA GLN A 24 -2.73 -9.43 -9.96
C GLN A 24 -1.93 -8.33 -10.66
N GLU A 25 -2.55 -7.54 -11.54
CA GLU A 25 -1.88 -6.42 -12.21
C GLU A 25 -1.41 -5.37 -11.19
N ALA A 26 -2.27 -5.00 -10.25
CA ALA A 26 -1.92 -4.08 -9.17
C ALA A 26 -0.78 -4.64 -8.29
N ALA A 27 -0.83 -5.93 -7.96
CA ALA A 27 0.21 -6.59 -7.20
C ALA A 27 1.54 -6.70 -7.96
N ALA A 28 1.50 -6.93 -9.28
CA ALA A 28 2.70 -6.93 -10.12
C ALA A 28 3.36 -5.54 -10.19
N ARG A 29 2.57 -4.46 -10.18
CA ARG A 29 3.10 -3.09 -10.08
C ARG A 29 3.75 -2.81 -8.72
N LEU A 30 3.26 -3.47 -7.67
CA LEU A 30 3.77 -3.34 -6.30
C LEU A 30 5.00 -4.21 -6.03
N ASN A 31 5.07 -5.39 -6.65
CA ASN A 31 6.05 -6.41 -6.35
C ASN A 31 6.96 -6.63 -7.57
N ARG A 32 8.22 -6.19 -7.47
CA ARG A 32 9.20 -6.30 -8.57
C ARG A 32 9.53 -7.76 -8.94
N ASP A 33 9.35 -8.68 -7.99
CA ASP A 33 9.62 -10.11 -8.16
C ASP A 33 8.44 -10.89 -8.79
N GLY A 34 7.34 -10.21 -9.13
CA GLY A 34 6.19 -10.82 -9.80
C GLY A 34 5.14 -11.41 -8.86
N VAL A 35 4.17 -12.12 -9.45
CA VAL A 35 3.03 -12.69 -8.75
C VAL A 35 3.18 -14.21 -8.63
N ASP A 36 3.65 -14.66 -7.46
CA ASP A 36 3.76 -16.08 -7.11
C ASP A 36 2.40 -16.79 -6.99
N GLU A 37 2.41 -18.10 -7.21
CA GLU A 37 1.27 -19.00 -7.04
C GLU A 37 0.58 -18.81 -5.67
N ALA A 38 1.39 -18.76 -4.60
CA ALA A 38 0.88 -18.55 -3.25
C ALA A 38 0.17 -17.20 -3.08
N MET A 39 0.61 -16.18 -3.80
CA MET A 39 -0.02 -14.87 -3.79
C MET A 39 -1.36 -14.87 -4.53
N ARG A 40 -1.44 -15.57 -5.67
CA ARG A 40 -2.71 -15.75 -6.39
C ARG A 40 -3.74 -16.48 -5.55
N THR A 41 -3.33 -17.55 -4.85
CA THR A 41 -4.21 -18.29 -3.95
C THR A 41 -4.76 -17.40 -2.83
N ARG A 42 -3.92 -16.52 -2.25
CA ARG A 42 -4.40 -15.56 -1.23
C ARG A 42 -5.40 -14.55 -1.79
N LEU A 43 -5.14 -14.00 -2.98
CA LEU A 43 -6.05 -13.10 -3.66
C LEU A 43 -7.40 -13.77 -3.94
N ALA A 44 -7.38 -14.98 -4.49
CA ALA A 44 -8.59 -15.74 -4.80
C ALA A 44 -9.41 -16.05 -3.52
N SER A 45 -8.75 -16.47 -2.44
CA SER A 45 -9.41 -16.73 -1.16
C SER A 45 -10.06 -15.46 -0.57
N ALA A 46 -9.37 -14.33 -0.60
CA ALA A 46 -9.91 -13.06 -0.11
C ALA A 46 -11.13 -12.59 -0.93
N LEU A 47 -11.09 -12.74 -2.25
CA LEU A 47 -12.21 -12.41 -3.13
C LEU A 47 -13.41 -13.33 -2.90
N MET A 48 -13.19 -14.64 -2.75
CA MET A 48 -14.25 -15.58 -2.43
C MET A 48 -14.90 -15.29 -1.07
N GLU A 49 -14.11 -14.88 -0.08
CA GLU A 49 -14.63 -14.48 1.25
C GLU A 49 -15.47 -13.21 1.15
N ALA A 50 -14.99 -12.18 0.47
CA ALA A 50 -15.72 -10.92 0.32
C ALA A 50 -17.05 -11.09 -0.45
N ILE A 51 -17.05 -11.92 -1.50
CA ILE A 51 -18.29 -12.29 -2.22
C ILE A 51 -19.23 -13.09 -1.33
N SER A 52 -18.69 -13.98 -0.47
CA SER A 52 -19.50 -14.73 0.50
C SER A 52 -20.15 -13.83 1.56
N LEU A 53 -19.54 -12.67 1.85
CA LEU A 53 -20.10 -11.62 2.71
C LEU A 53 -21.13 -10.72 2.00
N GLY A 54 -21.35 -10.93 0.69
CA GLY A 54 -22.32 -10.19 -0.12
C GLY A 54 -21.76 -8.97 -0.84
N GLU A 55 -20.44 -8.74 -0.79
CA GLU A 55 -19.81 -7.64 -1.52
C GLU A 55 -19.81 -7.94 -3.03
N ARG A 56 -20.22 -6.95 -3.82
CA ARG A 56 -20.38 -7.04 -5.27
C ARG A 56 -19.65 -5.91 -6.00
N ASP A 57 -19.19 -4.89 -5.27
CA ASP A 57 -18.44 -3.79 -5.83
C ASP A 57 -17.00 -4.21 -6.18
N GLU A 58 -16.64 -4.12 -7.46
CA GLU A 58 -15.33 -4.52 -7.98
C GLU A 58 -14.18 -3.78 -7.27
N GLY A 59 -14.34 -2.48 -7.00
CA GLY A 59 -13.31 -1.67 -6.35
C GLY A 59 -13.05 -2.12 -4.92
N ARG A 60 -14.10 -2.42 -4.16
CA ARG A 60 -13.99 -2.93 -2.79
C ARG A 60 -13.41 -4.33 -2.73
N LEU A 61 -13.82 -5.20 -3.65
CA LEU A 61 -13.30 -6.56 -3.76
C LEU A 61 -11.78 -6.56 -4.01
N VAL A 62 -11.32 -5.76 -4.98
CA VAL A 62 -9.90 -5.63 -5.29
C VAL A 62 -9.12 -5.00 -4.14
N ALA A 63 -9.65 -3.94 -3.51
CA ALA A 63 -9.00 -3.30 -2.36
C ALA A 63 -8.82 -4.27 -1.18
N PHE A 64 -9.86 -5.06 -0.88
CA PHE A 64 -9.81 -6.09 0.16
C PHE A 64 -8.77 -7.17 -0.17
N ALA A 65 -8.75 -7.65 -1.41
CA ALA A 65 -7.78 -8.64 -1.86
C ALA A 65 -6.33 -8.12 -1.80
N LEU A 66 -6.09 -6.84 -2.11
CA LEU A 66 -4.76 -6.25 -1.98
C LEU A 66 -4.33 -6.10 -0.51
N GLN A 67 -5.28 -5.88 0.41
CA GLN A 67 -4.99 -5.74 1.84
C GLN A 67 -4.45 -7.02 2.49
N VAL A 68 -4.76 -8.20 1.92
CA VAL A 68 -4.19 -9.47 2.40
C VAL A 68 -2.74 -9.69 1.97
N LEU A 69 -2.22 -8.87 1.05
CA LEU A 69 -0.84 -8.96 0.60
C LEU A 69 0.13 -8.31 1.60
N PRO A 70 1.17 -9.02 2.06
CA PRO A 70 2.14 -8.47 3.02
C PRO A 70 2.87 -7.24 2.46
N ALA A 71 3.26 -7.25 1.18
CA ALA A 71 3.91 -6.11 0.53
C ALA A 71 3.03 -4.85 0.51
N TYR A 72 1.70 -5.00 0.41
CA TYR A 72 0.78 -3.87 0.48
C TYR A 72 0.65 -3.33 1.90
N ARG A 73 0.62 -4.23 2.90
CA ARG A 73 0.63 -3.86 4.32
C ARG A 73 1.91 -3.15 4.72
N GLU A 74 3.07 -3.61 4.27
CA GLU A 74 4.35 -2.95 4.50
C GLU A 74 4.39 -1.56 3.87
N ARG A 75 3.80 -1.38 2.68
CA ARG A 75 3.72 -0.07 2.02
C ARG A 75 2.76 0.90 2.72
N LEU A 76 1.64 0.41 3.25
CA LEU A 76 0.72 1.20 4.09
C LEU A 76 1.33 1.53 5.46
N ALA A 77 2.06 0.58 6.03
CA ALA A 77 2.74 0.73 7.32
C ALA A 77 4.04 1.53 7.21
N ARG A 78 4.57 1.74 6.00
CA ARG A 78 5.67 2.68 5.78
C ARG A 78 5.06 4.08 5.89
N PRO A 79 5.24 4.81 7.00
CA PRO A 79 4.90 6.22 7.00
C PRO A 79 5.65 6.83 5.83
N SER A 80 4.96 7.62 5.00
CA SER A 80 5.64 8.52 4.08
C SER A 80 6.78 9.17 4.87
N PRO A 81 8.03 9.18 4.35
CA PRO A 81 9.05 9.99 5.00
C PRO A 81 8.42 11.38 5.18
N PRO A 82 8.43 11.95 6.40
CA PRO A 82 7.85 13.27 6.61
C PRO A 82 8.42 14.16 5.50
N PRO A 83 7.61 15.02 4.86
CA PRO A 83 8.18 16.04 4.00
C PRO A 83 9.26 16.68 4.85
N LEU A 84 10.53 16.60 4.41
CA LEU A 84 11.63 17.25 5.11
C LEU A 84 11.15 18.67 5.34
N ALA A 85 10.82 18.96 6.61
CA ALA A 85 10.44 20.27 7.03
C ALA A 85 11.55 21.18 6.52
N GLU A 86 11.18 22.13 5.66
CA GLU A 86 12.04 23.25 5.31
C GLU A 86 12.72 23.70 6.60
N ALA A 87 14.05 23.59 6.61
CA ALA A 87 14.85 24.03 7.73
C ALA A 87 14.40 25.46 8.07
N PRO A 88 13.93 25.75 9.28
CA PRO A 88 13.60 27.11 9.63
C PRO A 88 14.89 27.89 9.50
N GLY A 89 14.82 28.97 8.71
CA GLY A 89 15.93 29.81 8.35
C GLY A 89 16.87 30.00 9.53
N ARG A 90 18.10 29.55 9.34
CA ARG A 90 19.21 29.82 10.26
C ARG A 90 19.37 31.33 10.27
N ALA A 91 18.70 31.96 11.21
CA ALA A 91 18.83 33.37 11.52
C ALA A 91 20.34 33.65 11.61
N PHE A 92 20.83 34.44 10.67
CA PHE A 92 22.11 35.08 10.75
C PHE A 92 22.10 35.87 12.06
N SER A 93 22.69 35.29 13.12
CA SER A 93 23.13 36.10 14.25
C SER A 93 24.37 36.82 13.76
N ASP A 94 24.10 38.03 13.26
CA ASP A 94 25.03 39.14 13.24
C ASP A 94 25.48 39.36 14.70
N ASP A 95 26.59 38.73 15.07
CA ASP A 95 27.38 39.15 16.23
C ASP A 95 28.74 39.58 15.71
N ARG A 96 28.73 40.75 15.06
CA ARG A 96 29.94 41.56 14.88
C ARG A 96 30.47 41.89 16.26
N VAL A 97 31.38 41.08 16.75
CA VAL A 97 32.22 41.39 17.91
C VAL A 97 32.98 42.69 17.61
N PRO A 98 32.77 43.79 18.36
CA PRO A 98 33.70 44.91 18.34
C PRO A 98 34.62 44.78 19.55
N LYS A 99 35.90 44.51 19.32
CA LYS A 99 36.94 44.82 20.30
C LYS A 99 38.01 45.67 19.63
N PRO A 100 38.03 47.00 19.82
CA PRO A 100 39.30 47.69 19.98
C PRO A 100 39.89 47.18 21.31
N VAL A 101 41.20 47.11 21.56
CA VAL A 101 42.09 48.25 21.73
C VAL A 101 43.56 47.75 21.83
N THR A 102 44.46 48.65 21.42
CA THR A 102 45.80 48.89 22.01
C THR A 102 46.98 48.02 21.59
N ASN A 103 47.61 48.53 20.53
CA ASN A 103 49.04 48.61 20.28
C ASN A 103 49.90 48.86 21.54
N ARG A 104 51.03 48.15 21.70
CA ARG A 104 52.30 48.72 22.21
C ARG A 104 53.48 47.73 22.12
N LEU A 105 54.47 48.18 21.34
CA LEU A 105 55.94 47.99 21.41
C LEU A 105 56.51 46.56 21.48
#